data_AF-S7T7D4-F1
#
_entry.id   AF-S7T7D4-F1
#
_cell.length_a   1.000
_cell.length_b   1.000
_cell.length_c   1.000
_cell.angle_alpha   90.00
_cell.angle_beta   90.00
_cell.angle_gamma   90.00
#
_symmetry.space_group_name_H-M   'P 1'
#
loop_
_entity.id
_entity.type
_entity.pdbx_description
1 polymer ?
#
loop_
_entity_poly.entity_id
_entity_poly.type
_entity_poly.pdbx_seq_one_letter_code
_entity_poly.pdbx_strand_id
1 'polypeptide(L)'
;MDDYDRGASATSDVGAAADGASKDVAVCTEPEVDIPDTERLLAEKAYGELSRIFREHYENAIMEAGEYIIKEFYDGNFDMARDKKSPKEGSLNHLIKMIQDTSSKGPSKSWFYNAVNLVVQNHDLKAGEDDEAEKKRFHTYGNLRLSHKVCLLSVSAVEQKKQLIDEINEKDLTVQKLRDRIKELKSADDNPSTKSLNQIISRPEILFAEGYSKEDYLDKLSKMSTKSLDSLKAKSITKRDNLKKEIAELEKVKGSKEGHVQGYVLLIEEISKVMANKTAASSQSEPDPGS
;
A
#
# COMPACT_ATOMS: atom_id res chain seq x y z
N MET A 1 -57.10 21.11 -10.85
CA MET A 1 -56.99 22.56 -11.08
C MET A 1 -55.58 22.95 -10.68
N ASP A 2 -54.56 22.90 -11.52
CA ASP A 2 -54.40 22.64 -12.95
C ASP A 2 -53.01 21.95 -13.05
N ASP A 3 -52.89 20.74 -13.60
CA ASP A 3 -52.67 20.46 -15.03
C ASP A 3 -51.67 21.41 -15.70
N TYR A 4 -50.40 20.99 -15.78
CA TYR A 4 -49.60 21.25 -16.98
C TYR A 4 -48.82 20.01 -17.39
N ASP A 5 -49.29 19.50 -18.53
CA ASP A 5 -48.90 18.35 -19.30
C ASP A 5 -47.78 18.73 -20.29
N ARG A 6 -47.06 17.68 -20.72
CA ARG A 6 -46.35 17.48 -22.00
C ARG A 6 -45.07 18.25 -22.37
N GLY A 7 -44.10 17.43 -22.78
CA GLY A 7 -43.13 17.78 -23.81
C GLY A 7 -42.09 16.68 -24.10
N ALA A 8 -42.52 15.56 -24.68
CA ALA A 8 -41.64 14.58 -25.31
C ALA A 8 -41.50 14.90 -26.81
N SER A 9 -40.28 14.82 -27.37
CA SER A 9 -39.97 14.62 -28.80
C SER A 9 -38.44 14.38 -28.89
N ALA A 10 -37.90 13.20 -29.18
CA ALA A 10 -37.91 12.39 -30.40
C ALA A 10 -37.03 12.92 -31.55
N THR A 11 -36.16 12.01 -32.02
CA THR A 11 -35.36 12.01 -33.28
C THR A 11 -34.06 12.85 -33.25
N SER A 12 -32.93 12.45 -33.85
CA SER A 12 -32.71 11.52 -34.95
C SER A 12 -31.37 10.76 -34.89
N ASP A 13 -31.42 9.61 -35.56
CA ASP A 13 -30.34 8.80 -36.13
C ASP A 13 -29.51 9.56 -37.20
N VAL A 14 -28.48 8.88 -37.73
CA VAL A 14 -27.65 9.14 -38.92
C VAL A 14 -26.21 9.68 -38.69
N GLY A 15 -25.28 8.72 -38.63
CA GLY A 15 -24.21 8.57 -39.64
C GLY A 15 -22.97 9.47 -39.59
N ALA A 16 -21.79 8.85 -39.41
CA ALA A 16 -20.62 9.07 -40.27
C ALA A 16 -19.48 8.12 -39.89
N ALA A 17 -19.08 7.28 -40.84
CA ALA A 17 -17.76 6.67 -40.88
C ALA A 17 -16.71 7.74 -41.28
N ALA A 18 -15.59 7.78 -40.57
CA ALA A 18 -14.29 8.27 -41.06
C ALA A 18 -13.25 7.69 -40.09
N ASP A 19 -12.47 6.68 -40.51
CA ASP A 19 -11.29 6.79 -41.37
C ASP A 19 -10.02 7.15 -40.56
N GLY A 20 -8.96 6.44 -40.89
CA GLY A 20 -7.77 6.25 -40.08
C GLY A 20 -6.98 7.52 -39.78
N ALA A 21 -6.37 7.52 -38.60
CA ALA A 21 -5.18 8.31 -38.33
C ALA A 21 -4.35 7.56 -37.28
N SER A 22 -3.48 6.68 -37.79
CA SER A 22 -2.29 6.24 -37.07
C SER A 22 -1.49 7.48 -36.71
N LYS A 23 -1.54 7.89 -35.43
CA LYS A 23 -0.61 8.89 -34.91
C LYS A 23 0.67 8.16 -34.56
N ASP A 24 1.62 8.23 -35.47
CA ASP A 24 3.03 8.00 -35.19
C ASP A 24 3.43 8.92 -34.03
N VAL A 25 3.53 8.33 -32.84
CA VAL A 25 4.15 8.98 -31.68
C VAL A 25 5.63 9.03 -32.00
N ALA A 26 6.06 10.16 -32.55
CA ALA A 26 7.47 10.51 -32.66
C ALA A 26 8.03 10.54 -31.23
N VAL A 27 8.66 9.44 -30.83
CA VAL A 27 9.53 9.38 -29.66
C VAL A 27 10.72 10.27 -29.99
N CYS A 28 10.67 11.51 -29.52
CA CYS A 28 11.84 12.39 -29.45
C CYS A 28 12.78 11.78 -28.40
N THR A 29 13.62 10.84 -28.82
CA THR A 29 14.75 10.38 -28.02
C THR A 29 15.74 11.54 -27.99
N GLU A 30 15.74 12.30 -26.90
CA GLU A 30 16.75 13.33 -26.66
C GLU A 30 18.15 12.66 -26.69
N PRO A 31 19.16 13.31 -27.29
CA PRO A 31 20.50 12.78 -27.35
C PRO A 31 21.05 12.62 -25.93
N GLU A 32 21.57 11.43 -25.63
CA GLU A 32 22.24 11.11 -24.38
C GLU A 32 23.51 11.96 -24.28
N VAL A 33 23.41 13.09 -23.57
CA VAL A 33 24.55 13.98 -23.34
C VAL A 33 25.46 13.30 -22.33
N ASP A 34 26.66 12.92 -22.78
CA ASP A 34 27.71 12.35 -21.94
C ASP A 34 28.25 13.44 -21.00
N ILE A 35 27.63 13.55 -19.81
CA ILE A 35 28.03 14.51 -18.77
C ILE A 35 29.32 13.98 -18.12
N PRO A 36 30.41 14.78 -18.06
CA PRO A 36 31.65 14.37 -17.41
C PRO A 36 31.40 13.89 -15.98
N ASP A 37 32.05 12.79 -15.56
CA ASP A 37 31.88 12.23 -14.22
C ASP A 37 32.11 13.25 -13.09
N THR A 38 32.98 14.23 -13.30
CA THR A 38 33.22 15.33 -12.34
C THR A 38 32.01 16.26 -12.16
N GLU A 39 31.28 16.54 -13.23
CA GLU A 39 30.05 17.34 -13.18
C GLU A 39 28.92 16.54 -12.53
N ARG A 40 28.83 15.24 -12.81
CA ARG A 40 27.87 14.33 -12.16
C ARG A 40 28.07 14.28 -10.64
N LEU A 41 29.31 14.09 -10.18
CA LEU A 41 29.63 14.06 -8.75
C LEU A 41 29.33 15.39 -8.04
N LEU A 42 29.59 16.52 -8.70
CA LEU A 42 29.25 17.84 -8.17
C LEU A 42 27.74 18.02 -8.03
N ALA A 43 26.97 17.62 -9.05
CA ALA A 43 25.52 17.67 -9.05
C ALA A 43 24.91 16.76 -7.97
N GLU A 44 25.41 15.53 -7.82
CA GLU A 44 24.98 14.58 -6.78
C GLU A 44 25.23 15.15 -5.37
N LYS A 45 26.40 15.75 -5.14
CA LYS A 45 26.73 16.40 -3.85
C LYS A 45 25.81 17.60 -3.57
N ALA A 46 25.63 18.48 -4.55
CA ALA A 46 24.76 19.65 -4.41
C ALA A 46 23.30 19.23 -4.17
N TYR A 47 22.83 18.22 -4.89
CA TYR A 47 21.51 17.64 -4.70
C TYR A 47 21.34 17.08 -3.29
N GLY A 48 22.34 16.35 -2.77
CA GLY A 48 22.34 15.83 -1.42
C GLY A 48 22.18 16.91 -0.35
N GLU A 49 22.96 18.00 -0.45
CA GLU A 49 22.88 19.13 0.49
C GLU A 49 21.56 19.89 0.38
N LEU A 50 21.12 20.22 -0.83
CA LEU A 50 19.85 20.93 -1.02
C LEU A 50 18.67 20.08 -0.51
N SER A 51 18.66 18.79 -0.82
CA SER A 51 17.61 17.87 -0.35
C SER A 51 17.58 17.77 1.17
N ARG A 52 18.75 17.80 1.83
CA ARG A 52 18.85 17.83 3.29
C ARG A 52 18.26 19.12 3.85
N ILE A 53 18.66 20.28 3.31
CA ILE A 53 18.18 21.61 3.73
C ILE A 53 16.65 21.70 3.59
N PHE A 54 16.11 21.36 2.42
CA PHE A 54 14.66 21.41 2.18
C PHE A 54 13.90 20.49 3.13
N ARG A 55 14.43 19.28 3.40
CA ARG A 55 13.79 18.33 4.32
C ARG A 55 13.74 18.87 5.75
N GLU A 56 14.86 19.39 6.26
CA GLU A 56 14.95 19.96 7.61
C GLU A 56 14.01 21.16 7.76
N HIS A 57 14.01 22.09 6.80
CA HIS A 57 13.11 23.25 6.86
C HIS A 57 11.63 22.87 6.80
N TYR A 58 11.27 21.91 5.95
CA TYR A 58 9.88 21.49 5.82
C TYR A 58 9.38 20.77 7.08
N GLU A 59 10.23 19.96 7.70
CA GLU A 59 9.94 19.29 8.96
C GLU A 59 9.85 20.27 10.14
N ASN A 60 10.77 21.21 10.25
CA ASN A 60 10.71 22.22 11.30
C ASN A 60 9.45 23.09 11.14
N ALA A 61 9.14 23.53 9.91
CA ALA A 61 7.96 24.35 9.65
C ALA A 61 6.65 23.65 10.03
N ILE A 62 6.51 22.35 9.75
CA ILE A 62 5.30 21.60 10.13
C ILE A 62 5.21 21.38 11.63
N MET A 63 6.35 21.17 12.32
CA MET A 63 6.38 21.03 13.78
C MET A 63 6.05 22.35 14.48
N GLU A 64 6.70 23.44 14.08
CA GLU A 64 6.44 24.79 14.62
C GLU A 64 4.98 25.22 14.43
N ALA A 65 4.41 24.95 13.24
CA ALA A 65 3.00 25.22 12.99
C ALA A 65 2.08 24.39 13.90
N GLY A 66 2.42 23.11 14.12
CA GLY A 66 1.68 22.24 15.03
C GLY A 66 1.70 22.74 16.47
N GLU A 67 2.88 23.13 16.97
CA GLU A 67 3.07 23.69 18.31
C GLU A 67 2.29 24.99 18.49
N TYR A 68 2.36 25.89 17.51
CA TYR A 68 1.60 27.13 17.51
C TYR A 68 0.08 26.86 17.55
N ILE A 69 -0.42 25.93 16.75
CA ILE A 69 -1.85 25.58 16.74
C ILE A 69 -2.27 24.97 18.08
N ILE A 70 -1.47 24.08 18.67
CA ILE A 70 -1.75 23.49 19.98
C ILE A 70 -1.81 24.56 21.07
N LYS A 71 -0.85 25.49 21.06
CA LYS A 71 -0.82 26.62 21.98
C LYS A 71 -2.05 27.52 21.84
N GLU A 72 -2.37 27.94 20.62
CA GLU A 72 -3.40 28.95 20.38
C GLU A 72 -4.82 28.40 20.39
N PHE A 73 -5.06 27.18 19.89
CA PHE A 73 -6.41 26.61 19.78
C PHE A 73 -6.73 25.59 20.86
N TYR A 74 -5.73 25.03 21.54
CA TYR A 74 -5.90 23.99 22.54
C TYR A 74 -5.29 24.35 23.90
N ASP A 75 -4.88 25.61 24.11
CA ASP A 75 -4.27 26.12 25.36
C ASP A 75 -3.05 25.31 25.83
N GLY A 76 -2.30 24.75 24.88
CA GLY A 76 -1.16 23.89 25.18
C GLY A 76 -1.55 22.48 25.67
N ASN A 77 -2.84 22.13 25.66
CA ASN A 77 -3.33 20.85 26.13
C ASN A 77 -3.28 19.77 25.02
N PHE A 78 -2.32 18.86 25.15
CA PHE A 78 -2.12 17.76 24.21
C PHE A 78 -3.29 16.76 24.16
N ASP A 79 -3.99 16.53 25.27
CA ASP A 79 -5.14 15.62 25.30
C ASP A 79 -6.32 16.19 24.51
N MET A 80 -6.56 17.50 24.65
CA MET A 80 -7.57 18.21 23.88
C MET A 80 -7.22 18.25 22.38
N ALA A 81 -5.95 18.45 22.05
CA ALA A 81 -5.45 18.38 20.68
C ALA A 81 -5.64 16.97 20.07
N ARG A 82 -5.35 15.92 20.84
CA ARG A 82 -5.54 14.51 20.44
C ARG A 82 -7.01 14.20 20.15
N ASP A 83 -7.89 14.68 21.03
CA ASP A 83 -9.34 14.52 20.92
C ASP A 83 -10.00 15.48 19.92
N LYS A 84 -9.24 16.44 19.39
CA LYS A 84 -9.72 17.52 18.51
C LYS A 84 -10.81 18.37 19.14
N LYS A 85 -10.81 18.51 20.47
CA LYS A 85 -11.77 19.32 21.24
C LYS A 85 -11.11 20.65 21.58
N SER A 86 -11.43 21.70 20.82
CA SER A 86 -10.98 23.05 21.16
C SER A 86 -11.90 23.63 22.25
N PRO A 87 -11.36 24.18 23.36
CA PRO A 87 -12.13 24.91 24.35
C PRO A 87 -12.53 26.32 23.89
N LYS A 88 -11.93 26.85 22.81
CA LYS A 88 -12.11 28.24 22.38
C LYS A 88 -13.27 28.40 21.40
N GLU A 89 -13.92 29.58 21.47
CA GLU A 89 -14.86 30.08 20.48
C GLU A 89 -14.13 30.48 19.19
N GLY A 90 -13.56 29.50 18.51
CA GLY A 90 -12.77 29.68 17.31
C GLY A 90 -12.33 28.31 16.79
N SER A 91 -12.80 27.94 15.60
CA SER A 91 -12.44 26.64 15.05
C SER A 91 -11.13 26.76 14.27
N LEU A 92 -10.21 25.81 14.47
CA LEU A 92 -9.05 25.60 13.59
C LEU A 92 -9.48 25.55 12.11
N ASN A 93 -10.68 25.01 11.83
CA ASN A 93 -11.27 25.02 10.49
C ASN A 93 -11.44 26.43 9.91
N HIS A 94 -11.72 27.44 10.73
CA HIS A 94 -11.86 28.82 10.28
C HIS A 94 -10.50 29.41 9.86
N LEU A 95 -9.45 29.21 10.67
CA LEU A 95 -8.09 29.58 10.29
C LEU A 95 -7.67 28.92 8.96
N ILE A 96 -7.94 27.61 8.83
CA ILE A 96 -7.61 26.88 7.60
C ILE A 96 -8.31 27.51 6.39
N LYS A 97 -9.60 27.84 6.51
CA LYS A 97 -10.34 28.53 5.44
C LYS A 97 -9.72 29.88 5.11
N MET A 98 -9.43 30.73 6.10
CA MET A 98 -8.83 32.05 5.88
C MET A 98 -7.50 31.97 5.10
N ILE A 99 -6.65 31.00 5.45
CA ILE A 99 -5.36 30.80 4.76
C ILE A 99 -5.58 30.33 3.32
N GLN A 100 -6.50 29.38 3.11
CA GLN A 100 -6.81 28.83 1.78
C GLN A 100 -7.48 29.86 0.87
N ASP A 101 -8.32 30.73 1.41
CA ASP A 101 -8.98 31.80 0.66
C ASP A 101 -7.98 32.89 0.24
N THR A 102 -6.91 33.08 1.00
CA THR A 102 -5.86 34.07 0.72
C THR A 102 -4.84 33.58 -0.32
N SER A 103 -4.62 32.27 -0.43
CA SER A 103 -3.63 31.70 -1.35
C SER A 103 -4.09 30.35 -1.91
N SER A 104 -4.27 30.30 -3.24
CA SER A 104 -4.57 29.06 -3.97
C SER A 104 -3.43 28.03 -3.94
N LYS A 105 -2.22 28.44 -3.53
CA LYS A 105 -1.04 27.58 -3.35
C LYS A 105 -0.73 27.30 -1.88
N GLY A 106 -1.64 27.62 -0.97
CA GLY A 106 -1.46 27.39 0.47
C GLY A 106 -1.46 25.91 0.86
N PRO A 107 -1.06 25.59 2.11
CA PRO A 107 -1.11 24.22 2.62
C PRO A 107 -2.51 23.63 2.59
N SER A 108 -2.59 22.32 2.38
CA SER A 108 -3.87 21.60 2.43
C SER A 108 -4.42 21.53 3.85
N LYS A 109 -5.72 21.30 3.98
CA LYS A 109 -6.36 21.03 5.28
C LYS A 109 -5.68 19.89 6.04
N SER A 110 -5.28 18.84 5.32
CA SER A 110 -4.58 17.69 5.89
C SER A 110 -3.21 18.05 6.45
N TRP A 111 -2.52 19.04 5.87
CA TRP A 111 -1.23 19.52 6.37
C TRP A 111 -1.34 20.06 7.80
N PHE A 112 -2.35 20.90 8.08
CA PHE A 112 -2.59 21.46 9.42
C PHE A 112 -2.92 20.38 10.46
N TYR A 113 -3.76 19.41 10.11
CA TYR A 113 -4.06 18.32 11.03
C TYR A 113 -2.86 17.40 11.26
N ASN A 114 -2.06 17.14 10.22
CA ASN A 114 -0.84 16.37 10.37
C ASN A 114 0.16 17.10 11.27
N ALA A 115 0.28 18.43 11.14
CA ALA A 115 1.11 19.25 12.03
C ALA A 115 0.75 19.04 13.50
N VAL A 116 -0.53 19.22 13.86
CA VAL A 116 -1.01 18.99 15.23
C VAL A 116 -0.75 17.56 15.69
N ASN A 117 -1.10 16.57 14.88
CA ASN A 117 -0.95 15.17 15.26
C ASN A 117 0.52 14.74 15.39
N LEU A 118 1.44 15.33 14.61
CA LEU A 118 2.88 15.05 14.72
C LEU A 118 3.44 15.54 16.06
N VAL A 119 3.05 16.75 16.48
CA VAL A 119 3.51 17.31 17.75
C VAL A 119 2.93 16.52 18.92
N VAL A 120 1.63 16.16 18.87
CA VAL A 120 1.01 15.26 19.86
C VAL A 120 1.75 13.92 19.91
N GLN A 121 2.02 13.30 18.76
CA GLN A 121 2.74 12.02 18.72
C GLN A 121 4.17 12.14 19.26
N ASN A 122 4.87 13.24 18.96
CA ASN A 122 6.21 13.50 19.48
C ASN A 122 6.19 13.63 21.00
N HIS A 123 5.18 14.31 21.55
CA HIS A 123 4.95 14.40 22.99
C HIS A 123 4.67 13.01 23.61
N ASP A 124 3.76 12.23 23.00
CA ASP A 124 3.37 10.90 23.50
C ASP A 124 4.54 9.91 23.53
N LEU A 125 5.45 10.00 22.56
CA LEU A 125 6.65 9.17 22.51
C LEU A 125 7.77 9.66 23.44
N LYS A 126 7.74 10.94 23.84
CA LYS A 126 8.72 11.52 24.76
C LYS A 126 8.41 11.22 26.22
N ALA A 127 7.14 11.06 26.58
CA ALA A 127 6.70 10.84 27.97
C ALA A 127 7.24 9.54 28.62
N GLY A 128 7.88 8.66 27.85
CA GLY A 128 8.48 7.39 28.29
C GLY A 128 9.96 7.44 28.67
N GLU A 129 10.54 8.63 28.91
CA GLU A 129 11.99 8.84 29.07
C GLU A 129 12.66 8.06 30.23
N ASP A 130 11.89 7.45 31.13
CA ASP A 130 12.41 6.68 32.28
C ASP A 130 12.95 5.29 31.92
N ASP A 131 12.59 4.73 30.75
CA ASP A 131 13.10 3.46 30.23
C ASP A 131 14.12 3.69 29.10
N GLU A 132 15.33 3.15 29.23
CA GLU A 132 16.39 3.23 28.22
C GLU A 132 15.94 2.68 26.84
N ALA A 133 15.07 1.67 26.83
CA ALA A 133 14.49 1.15 25.58
C ALA A 133 13.56 2.18 24.91
N GLU A 134 12.74 2.88 25.69
CA GLU A 134 11.83 3.92 25.20
C GLU A 134 12.60 5.18 24.77
N LYS A 135 13.63 5.56 25.52
CA LYS A 135 14.55 6.63 25.14
C LYS A 135 15.22 6.34 23.81
N LYS A 136 15.74 5.13 23.60
CA LYS A 136 16.32 4.72 22.31
C LYS A 136 15.29 4.84 21.18
N ARG A 137 14.06 4.36 21.39
CA ARG A 137 12.97 4.48 20.41
C ARG A 137 12.61 5.92 20.09
N PHE A 138 12.59 6.80 21.08
CA PHE A 138 12.35 8.23 20.87
C PHE A 138 13.43 8.84 19.97
N HIS A 139 14.71 8.51 20.21
CA HIS A 139 15.81 8.94 19.34
C HIS A 139 15.66 8.38 17.92
N THR A 140 15.32 7.09 17.79
CA THR A 140 15.05 6.46 16.50
C THR A 140 13.90 7.15 15.77
N TYR A 141 12.81 7.45 16.46
CA TYR A 141 11.68 8.20 15.91
C TYR A 141 12.11 9.59 15.44
N GLY A 142 12.89 10.32 16.24
CA GLY A 142 13.45 11.63 15.88
C GLY A 142 14.21 11.60 14.55
N ASN A 143 14.96 10.51 14.31
CA ASN A 143 15.75 10.31 13.09
C ASN A 143 14.94 9.85 11.86
N LEU A 144 13.67 9.49 12.03
CA LEU A 144 12.82 9.10 10.90
C LEU A 144 12.52 10.28 9.99
N ARG A 145 12.39 10.01 8.68
CA ARG A 145 11.95 11.02 7.71
C ARG A 145 10.50 11.43 8.01
N LEU A 146 10.16 12.70 7.77
CA LEU A 146 8.79 13.21 7.93
C LEU A 146 7.72 12.34 7.25
N SER A 147 7.98 11.78 6.06
CA SER A 147 7.04 10.92 5.36
C SER A 147 6.71 9.63 6.13
N HIS A 148 7.70 9.03 6.80
CA HIS A 148 7.48 7.90 7.71
C HIS A 148 6.70 8.34 8.96
N LYS A 149 7.07 9.48 9.56
CA LYS A 149 6.36 10.03 10.73
C LYS A 149 4.88 10.27 10.44
N VAL A 150 4.56 10.87 9.29
CA VAL A 150 3.19 11.10 8.81
C VAL A 150 2.46 9.77 8.57
N CYS A 151 3.13 8.74 8.05
CA CYS A 151 2.52 7.43 7.84
C CYS A 151 2.11 6.76 9.17
N LEU A 152 2.95 6.89 10.20
CA LEU A 152 2.69 6.37 11.54
C LEU A 152 1.50 7.04 12.24
N LEU A 153 1.10 8.25 11.83
CA LEU A 153 -0.10 8.92 12.37
C LEU A 153 -1.38 8.11 12.14
N SER A 154 -1.40 7.22 11.15
CA SER A 154 -2.57 6.40 10.82
C SER A 154 -2.79 5.23 11.79
N VAL A 155 -1.84 4.95 12.66
CA VAL A 155 -1.93 3.91 13.70
C VAL A 155 -2.43 4.59 14.97
N SER A 156 -3.43 4.04 15.65
CA SER A 156 -3.96 4.62 16.90
C SER A 156 -3.23 4.09 18.13
N ALA A 157 -2.94 2.79 18.17
CA ALA A 157 -2.30 2.14 19.31
C ALA A 157 -0.81 2.51 19.41
N VAL A 158 -0.41 3.04 20.57
CA VAL A 158 0.97 3.47 20.86
C VAL A 158 1.93 2.29 20.76
N GLU A 159 1.58 1.12 21.31
CA GLU A 159 2.44 -0.07 21.26
C GLU A 159 2.70 -0.57 19.84
N GLN A 160 1.69 -0.55 18.97
CA GLN A 160 1.87 -0.88 17.55
C GLN A 160 2.77 0.15 16.84
N LYS A 161 2.69 1.42 17.20
CA LYS A 161 3.61 2.44 16.67
C LYS A 161 5.05 2.16 17.10
N LYS A 162 5.27 1.86 18.39
CA LYS A 162 6.59 1.53 18.92
C LYS A 162 7.20 0.35 18.17
N GLN A 163 6.44 -0.72 17.97
CA GLN A 163 6.87 -1.87 17.18
C GLN A 163 7.23 -1.50 15.73
N LEU A 164 6.40 -0.68 15.07
CA LEU A 164 6.68 -0.24 13.70
C LEU A 164 7.93 0.64 13.62
N ILE A 165 8.21 1.48 14.63
CA ILE A 165 9.45 2.28 14.69
C ILE A 165 10.68 1.37 14.75
N ASP A 166 10.64 0.32 15.58
CA ASP A 166 11.71 -0.67 15.64
C ASP A 166 11.88 -1.39 14.29
N GLU A 167 10.78 -1.86 13.68
CA GLU A 167 10.80 -2.52 12.38
C GLU A 167 11.36 -1.63 11.25
N ILE A 168 11.05 -0.33 11.27
CA ILE A 168 11.59 0.63 10.28
C ILE A 168 13.11 0.73 10.43
N ASN A 169 13.62 0.82 11.66
CA ASN A 169 15.05 0.97 11.91
C ASN A 169 15.84 -0.31 11.62
N GLU A 170 15.28 -1.48 11.93
CA GLU A 170 15.94 -2.77 11.70
C GLU A 170 15.94 -3.20 10.23
N LYS A 171 14.84 -2.95 9.51
CA LYS A 171 14.63 -3.48 8.14
C LYS A 171 14.71 -2.41 7.05
N ASP A 172 15.04 -1.17 7.41
CA ASP A 172 15.05 0.01 6.55
C ASP A 172 13.80 0.08 5.65
N LEU A 173 12.62 0.03 6.29
CA LEU A 173 11.37 -0.05 5.55
C LEU A 173 11.13 1.22 4.74
N THR A 174 10.87 1.05 3.44
CA THR A 174 10.37 2.16 2.61
C THR A 174 8.97 2.55 3.05
N VAL A 175 8.55 3.79 2.76
CA VAL A 175 7.21 4.30 3.09
C VAL A 175 6.10 3.39 2.53
N GLN A 176 6.32 2.81 1.35
CA GLN A 176 5.35 1.89 0.75
C GLN A 176 5.22 0.60 1.56
N LYS A 177 6.34 -0.04 1.90
CA LYS A 177 6.34 -1.25 2.75
C LYS A 177 5.73 -0.98 4.12
N LEU A 178 5.98 0.19 4.70
CA LEU A 178 5.36 0.62 5.95
C LEU A 178 3.83 0.71 5.84
N ARG A 179 3.30 1.28 4.76
CA ARG A 179 1.85 1.33 4.53
C ARG A 179 1.24 -0.06 4.40
N ASP A 180 1.91 -0.94 3.67
CA ASP A 180 1.46 -2.32 3.47
C ASP A 180 1.43 -3.06 4.82
N ARG A 181 2.49 -2.88 5.64
CA ARG A 181 2.57 -3.44 6.99
C ARG A 181 1.48 -2.91 7.92
N ILE A 182 1.20 -1.61 7.92
CA ILE A 182 0.10 -1.02 8.70
C ILE A 182 -1.25 -1.62 8.27
N LYS A 183 -1.45 -1.82 6.96
CA LYS A 183 -2.67 -2.43 6.42
C LYS A 183 -2.83 -3.88 6.85
N GLU A 184 -1.74 -4.64 6.91
CA GLU A 184 -1.73 -6.00 7.46
C GLU A 184 -2.14 -6.03 8.93
N LEU A 185 -1.51 -5.19 9.77
CA LEU A 185 -1.83 -5.10 11.19
C LEU A 185 -3.30 -4.77 11.43
N LYS A 186 -3.83 -3.78 10.71
CA LYS A 186 -5.26 -3.43 10.76
C LYS A 186 -6.17 -4.58 10.31
N SER A 187 -5.73 -5.39 9.36
CA SER A 187 -6.51 -6.53 8.87
C SER A 187 -6.44 -7.74 9.82
N ALA A 188 -5.43 -7.81 10.68
CA ALA A 188 -5.22 -8.89 11.64
C ALA A 188 -6.02 -8.68 12.94
N ASP A 189 -6.18 -7.43 13.39
CA ASP A 189 -7.01 -7.07 14.55
C ASP A 189 -8.53 -7.09 14.27
N ASP A 190 -8.94 -7.23 13.01
CA ASP A 190 -10.35 -7.28 12.63
C ASP A 190 -10.96 -8.65 12.95
N ASN A 191 -11.69 -8.72 14.07
CA ASN A 191 -12.61 -9.79 14.45
C ASN A 191 -13.51 -10.18 13.24
N PRO A 192 -13.60 -11.45 12.81
CA PRO A 192 -14.31 -11.85 11.59
C PRO A 192 -15.80 -11.46 11.56
N SER A 193 -16.44 -11.29 12.73
CA SER A 193 -17.86 -10.91 12.88
C SER A 193 -18.20 -9.48 12.41
N THR A 194 -17.26 -8.54 12.47
CA THR A 194 -17.51 -7.11 12.12
C THR A 194 -17.17 -6.76 10.68
N LYS A 195 -16.66 -7.70 9.88
CA LYS A 195 -16.19 -7.43 8.52
C LYS A 195 -17.33 -7.03 7.59
N SER A 196 -17.05 -6.05 6.73
CA SER A 196 -17.97 -5.57 5.70
C SER A 196 -18.15 -6.63 4.61
N LEU A 197 -19.37 -6.74 4.06
CA LEU A 197 -19.69 -7.65 2.95
C LEU A 197 -18.74 -7.51 1.74
N ASN A 198 -18.22 -6.30 1.49
CA ASN A 198 -17.22 -6.10 0.43
C ASN A 198 -15.83 -6.69 0.77
N GLN A 199 -15.44 -6.70 2.04
CA GLN A 199 -14.19 -7.35 2.47
C GLN A 199 -14.28 -8.87 2.31
N ILE A 200 -15.45 -9.43 2.61
CA ILE A 200 -15.73 -10.86 2.45
C ILE A 200 -15.62 -11.30 0.98
N ILE A 201 -16.14 -10.51 0.04
CA ILE A 201 -15.97 -10.80 -1.41
C ILE A 201 -14.50 -10.73 -1.83
N SER A 202 -13.75 -9.81 -1.24
CA SER A 202 -12.35 -9.61 -1.60
C SER A 202 -11.44 -10.69 -1.02
N ARG A 203 -11.87 -11.34 0.06
CA ARG A 203 -11.14 -12.38 0.81
C ARG A 203 -12.09 -13.52 1.17
N PRO A 204 -12.39 -14.42 0.22
CA PRO A 204 -13.37 -15.48 0.41
C PRO A 204 -12.99 -16.45 1.54
N GLU A 205 -11.73 -16.50 1.96
CA GLU A 205 -11.25 -17.31 3.08
C GLU A 205 -11.98 -16.99 4.39
N ILE A 206 -12.47 -15.75 4.53
CA ILE A 206 -13.24 -15.31 5.70
C ILE A 206 -14.58 -16.04 5.80
N LEU A 207 -15.22 -16.39 4.67
CA LEU A 207 -16.48 -17.15 4.67
C LEU A 207 -16.32 -18.56 5.25
N PHE A 208 -15.09 -19.08 5.24
CA PHE A 208 -14.77 -20.45 5.62
C PHE A 208 -13.91 -20.51 6.90
N ALA A 209 -13.67 -19.39 7.55
CA ALA A 209 -12.89 -19.33 8.79
C ALA A 209 -13.70 -19.85 9.99
N GLU A 210 -13.03 -20.53 10.93
CA GLU A 210 -13.63 -20.92 12.21
C GLU A 210 -14.06 -19.67 12.98
N GLY A 211 -15.34 -19.60 13.35
CA GLY A 211 -15.94 -18.46 14.06
C GLY A 211 -16.78 -17.51 13.20
N TYR A 212 -16.92 -17.76 11.89
CA TYR A 212 -17.86 -17.01 11.05
C TYR A 212 -19.29 -17.53 11.20
N SER A 213 -20.21 -16.72 11.75
CA SER A 213 -21.64 -17.04 11.79
C SER A 213 -22.30 -16.71 10.44
N LYS A 214 -22.89 -17.74 9.83
CA LYS A 214 -23.66 -17.60 8.59
C LYS A 214 -24.93 -16.77 8.82
N GLU A 215 -25.48 -16.83 10.03
CA GLU A 215 -26.69 -16.16 10.44
C GLU A 215 -26.51 -14.63 10.44
N ASP A 216 -25.38 -14.14 10.99
CA ASP A 216 -25.01 -12.72 10.98
C ASP A 216 -24.88 -12.16 9.56
N TYR A 217 -24.38 -12.98 8.64
CA TYR A 217 -24.24 -12.62 7.22
C TYR A 217 -25.59 -12.47 6.52
N LEU A 218 -26.49 -13.43 6.75
CA LEU A 218 -27.83 -13.40 6.16
C LEU A 218 -28.65 -12.22 6.68
N ASP A 219 -28.52 -11.88 7.96
CA ASP A 219 -29.13 -10.69 8.55
C ASP A 219 -28.58 -9.39 7.94
N LYS A 220 -27.26 -9.29 7.70
CA LYS A 220 -26.68 -8.13 7.01
C LYS A 220 -27.20 -8.00 5.58
N LEU A 221 -27.34 -9.12 4.85
CA LEU A 221 -27.87 -9.12 3.49
C LEU A 221 -29.34 -8.71 3.42
N SER A 222 -30.18 -9.18 4.36
CA SER A 222 -31.62 -8.88 4.38
C SER A 222 -31.91 -7.40 4.61
N LYS A 223 -31.00 -6.69 5.28
CA LYS A 223 -31.07 -5.24 5.56
C LYS A 223 -30.60 -4.36 4.40
N MET A 224 -30.03 -4.93 3.33
CA MET A 224 -29.51 -4.15 2.20
C MET A 224 -30.59 -3.82 1.16
N SER A 225 -30.39 -2.70 0.46
CA SER A 225 -31.20 -2.35 -0.71
C SER A 225 -30.96 -3.31 -1.88
N THR A 226 -31.95 -3.46 -2.77
CA THR A 226 -31.85 -4.29 -3.98
C THR A 226 -30.69 -3.88 -4.88
N LYS A 227 -30.47 -2.57 -5.09
CA LYS A 227 -29.33 -2.05 -5.87
C LYS A 227 -27.98 -2.47 -5.27
N SER A 228 -27.87 -2.43 -3.95
CA SER A 228 -26.64 -2.86 -3.26
C SER A 228 -26.41 -4.36 -3.40
N LEU A 229 -27.48 -5.16 -3.31
CA LEU A 229 -27.43 -6.62 -3.53
C LEU A 229 -27.03 -6.96 -4.97
N ASP A 230 -27.55 -6.26 -5.97
CA ASP A 230 -27.18 -6.47 -7.37
C ASP A 230 -25.71 -6.15 -7.64
N SER A 231 -25.21 -5.04 -7.08
CA SER A 231 -23.78 -4.68 -7.16
C SER A 231 -22.91 -5.74 -6.47
N LEU A 232 -23.34 -6.21 -5.30
CA LEU A 232 -22.64 -7.25 -4.53
C LEU A 232 -22.59 -8.59 -5.30
N LYS A 233 -23.70 -8.97 -5.92
CA LYS A 233 -23.82 -10.14 -6.80
C LYS A 233 -22.91 -10.02 -8.01
N ALA A 234 -22.90 -8.88 -8.69
CA ALA A 234 -22.04 -8.63 -9.85
C ALA A 234 -20.56 -8.76 -9.47
N LYS A 235 -20.13 -8.13 -8.37
CA LYS A 235 -18.74 -8.27 -7.86
C LYS A 235 -18.38 -9.70 -7.52
N SER A 236 -19.29 -10.43 -6.87
CA SER A 236 -19.08 -11.84 -6.52
C SER A 236 -18.93 -12.72 -7.75
N ILE A 237 -19.73 -12.48 -8.80
CA ILE A 237 -19.65 -13.18 -10.09
C ILE A 237 -18.30 -12.89 -10.76
N THR A 238 -17.90 -11.62 -10.87
CA THR A 238 -16.62 -11.25 -11.48
C THR A 238 -15.45 -11.90 -10.75
N LYS A 239 -15.46 -11.89 -9.41
CA LYS A 239 -14.39 -12.51 -8.62
C LYS A 239 -14.35 -14.03 -8.80
N ARG A 240 -15.51 -14.69 -8.82
CA ARG A 240 -15.63 -16.13 -9.12
C ARG A 240 -15.06 -16.46 -10.50
N ASP A 241 -15.41 -15.68 -11.52
CA ASP A 241 -14.98 -15.95 -12.90
C ASP A 241 -13.48 -15.70 -13.08
N ASN A 242 -12.91 -14.72 -12.38
CA ASN A 242 -11.45 -14.52 -12.34
C ASN A 242 -10.74 -15.70 -11.66
N LEU A 243 -11.24 -16.18 -10.51
CA LEU A 243 -10.67 -17.36 -9.84
C LEU A 243 -10.74 -18.61 -10.71
N LYS A 244 -11.83 -18.79 -11.47
CA LYS A 244 -11.93 -19.91 -12.44
C LYS A 244 -10.87 -19.83 -13.53
N LYS A 245 -10.56 -18.63 -14.04
CA LYS A 245 -9.49 -18.44 -15.03
C LYS A 245 -8.12 -18.78 -14.44
N GLU A 246 -7.86 -18.31 -13.21
CA GLU A 246 -6.61 -18.59 -12.49
C GLU A 246 -6.42 -20.10 -12.25
N ILE A 247 -7.48 -20.81 -11.83
CA ILE A 247 -7.46 -22.27 -11.69
C ILE A 247 -7.10 -22.95 -13.02
N ALA A 248 -7.74 -22.55 -14.13
CA ALA A 248 -7.46 -23.14 -15.44
C ALA A 248 -6.00 -22.90 -15.89
N GLU A 249 -5.44 -21.73 -15.58
CA GLU A 249 -4.03 -21.43 -15.85
C GLU A 249 -3.09 -22.28 -15.00
N LEU A 250 -3.38 -22.42 -13.71
CA LEU A 250 -2.61 -23.27 -12.80
C LEU A 250 -2.67 -24.75 -13.22
N GLU A 251 -3.81 -25.25 -13.69
CA GLU A 251 -3.94 -26.61 -14.23
C GLU A 251 -3.07 -26.82 -15.48
N LYS A 252 -3.03 -25.82 -16.39
CA LYS A 252 -2.14 -25.86 -17.56
C LYS A 252 -0.66 -25.90 -17.14
N VAL A 253 -0.27 -25.08 -16.17
CA VAL A 253 1.10 -25.08 -15.63
C VAL A 253 1.42 -26.42 -14.99
N LYS A 254 0.51 -26.96 -14.17
CA LYS A 254 0.66 -28.28 -13.55
C LYS A 254 0.91 -29.37 -14.59
N GLY A 255 0.09 -29.43 -15.65
CA GLY A 255 0.26 -30.42 -16.72
C GLY A 255 1.61 -30.31 -17.43
N SER A 256 2.08 -29.08 -17.70
CA SER A 256 3.43 -28.88 -18.27
C SER A 256 4.54 -29.39 -17.34
N LYS A 257 4.42 -29.14 -16.03
CA LYS A 257 5.40 -29.62 -15.05
C LYS A 257 5.37 -31.14 -14.90
N GLU A 258 4.20 -31.75 -14.91
CA GLU A 258 4.05 -33.21 -14.92
C GLU A 258 4.73 -33.85 -16.14
N GLY A 259 4.60 -33.22 -17.33
CA GLY A 259 5.31 -33.64 -18.53
C GLY A 259 6.84 -33.55 -18.39
N HIS A 260 7.36 -32.49 -17.76
CA HIS A 260 8.80 -32.39 -17.48
C HIS A 260 9.27 -33.49 -16.52
N VAL A 261 8.49 -33.78 -15.47
CA VAL A 261 8.82 -34.85 -14.52
C VAL A 261 8.90 -36.19 -15.24
N GLN A 262 7.93 -36.52 -16.10
CA GLN A 262 7.97 -37.73 -16.91
C GLN A 262 9.20 -37.77 -17.84
N GLY A 263 9.55 -36.65 -18.48
CA GLY A 263 10.75 -36.54 -19.30
C GLY A 263 12.04 -36.81 -18.51
N TYR A 264 12.15 -36.27 -17.29
CA TYR A 264 13.29 -36.55 -16.41
C TYR A 264 13.35 -38.01 -15.97
N VAL A 265 12.21 -38.66 -15.70
CA VAL A 265 12.18 -40.10 -15.38
C VAL A 265 12.77 -40.93 -16.52
N LEU A 266 12.35 -40.69 -17.77
CA LEU A 266 12.89 -41.39 -18.93
C LEU A 266 14.39 -41.13 -19.14
N LEU A 267 14.83 -39.89 -18.94
CA LEU A 267 16.25 -39.53 -19.04
C LEU A 267 17.09 -40.28 -17.99
N ILE A 268 16.61 -40.36 -16.75
CA ILE A 268 17.28 -41.10 -15.66
C ILE A 268 17.39 -42.58 -16.02
N GLU A 269 16.34 -43.19 -16.56
CA GLU A 269 16.37 -44.59 -17.01
C GLU A 269 17.43 -44.80 -18.10
N GLU A 270 17.51 -43.90 -19.08
CA GLU A 270 18.45 -44.03 -20.19
C GLU A 270 19.91 -43.83 -19.75
N ILE A 271 20.16 -42.84 -18.88
CA ILE A 271 21.48 -42.66 -18.24
C ILE A 271 21.87 -43.92 -17.48
N SER A 272 20.93 -44.54 -16.76
CA SER A 272 21.19 -45.77 -15.99
C SER A 272 21.57 -46.95 -16.89
N LYS A 273 20.92 -47.11 -18.06
CA LYS A 273 21.30 -48.12 -19.07
C LYS A 273 22.70 -47.89 -19.62
N VAL A 274 23.03 -46.65 -19.99
CA VAL A 274 24.36 -46.29 -20.51
C VAL A 274 25.45 -46.55 -19.48
N MET A 275 25.20 -46.21 -18.21
CA MET A 275 26.14 -46.53 -17.13
C MET A 275 26.34 -48.03 -16.97
N ALA A 276 25.27 -48.84 -16.98
CA ALA A 276 25.39 -50.30 -16.88
C ALA A 276 26.22 -50.90 -18.02
N ASN A 277 26.00 -50.44 -19.26
CA ASN A 277 26.76 -50.89 -20.43
C ASN A 277 28.25 -50.51 -20.34
N LYS A 278 28.56 -49.30 -19.84
CA LYS A 278 29.94 -48.84 -19.68
C LYS A 278 30.70 -49.64 -18.63
N THR A 279 30.04 -50.01 -17.53
CA THR A 279 30.62 -50.86 -16.48
C THR A 279 30.87 -52.29 -17.00
N ALA A 280 29.95 -52.84 -17.80
CA ALA A 280 30.14 -54.15 -18.44
C ALA A 280 31.31 -54.15 -19.43
N ALA A 281 31.44 -53.11 -20.26
CA ALA A 281 32.54 -52.99 -21.23
C ALA A 281 33.91 -52.83 -20.56
N SER A 282 34.01 -52.09 -19.46
CA SER A 282 35.28 -51.93 -18.72
C SER A 282 35.73 -53.21 -18.01
N SER A 283 34.80 -54.13 -17.72
CA SER A 283 35.11 -55.43 -17.10
C SER A 283 35.62 -56.47 -18.12
N GLN A 284 35.48 -56.21 -19.43
CA GLN A 284 35.96 -57.10 -20.49
C GLN A 284 37.31 -56.67 -21.09
N SER A 285 37.88 -55.56 -20.62
CA SER A 285 39.15 -55.02 -21.12
C SER A 285 40.31 -55.18 -20.14
N GLU A 286 40.25 -56.06 -19.15
CA GLU A 286 41.46 -56.45 -18.40
C GLU A 286 42.34 -57.31 -19.32
N PRO A 287 43.49 -56.80 -19.79
CA PRO A 287 44.41 -57.59 -20.59
C PRO A 287 45.03 -58.66 -19.70
N ASP A 288 44.98 -59.90 -20.18
CA ASP A 288 45.64 -61.07 -19.61
C ASP A 288 47.11 -60.74 -19.27
N PRO A 289 47.48 -60.64 -17.98
CA PRO A 289 48.85 -60.34 -17.60
C PRO A 289 49.65 -61.63 -17.60
N GLY A 290 50.16 -62.04 -18.77
CA GLY A 290 51.30 -62.96 -18.86
C GLY A 290 51.22 -64.02 -19.94
N SER A 291 51.93 -63.76 -21.04
CA SER A 291 52.66 -64.80 -21.79
C SER A 291 54.15 -64.48 -21.74
#